data_AF-A0A3A8YWE4-F1
#
_entry.id   AF-A0A3A8YWE4-F1
#
_cell.length_a   1.000
_cell.length_b   1.000
_cell.length_c   1.000
_cell.angle_alpha   90.00
_cell.angle_beta   90.00
_cell.angle_gamma   90.00
#
_symmetry.space_group_name_H-M   'P 1'
#
loop_
_entity.id
_entity.type
_entity.pdbx_description
1 polymer ?
#
loop_
_entity_poly.entity_id
_entity_poly.type
_entity_poly.pdbx_seq_one_letter_code
_entity_poly.pdbx_strand_id
1 'polypeptide(L)'
;MSGYAENISKKDRYFEISYEDENGSGQGYISDDKLRFVIFCIENLAENMNVDPVIVHDALTRESDIVDQYIIPCYEMLHTQGKEYIVENLKEVMAERGIAL
;
A
#
# COMPACT_ATOMS: atom_id res chain seq x y z
N MET A 1 13.82 -19.48 -7.01
CA MET A 1 13.82 -18.39 -8.03
C MET A 1 12.57 -18.57 -8.87
N SER A 2 11.56 -17.74 -8.62
CA SER A 2 10.34 -17.65 -9.44
C SER A 2 9.84 -16.22 -9.17
N GLY A 3 9.81 -15.27 -10.09
CA GLY A 3 9.45 -15.35 -11.50
C GLY A 3 8.14 -14.59 -11.65
N TYR A 4 8.18 -13.25 -11.54
CA TYR A 4 6.99 -12.41 -11.68
C TYR A 4 6.55 -12.41 -13.16
N ALA A 5 5.33 -12.86 -13.44
CA ALA A 5 4.71 -12.74 -14.75
C ALA A 5 3.72 -11.57 -14.73
N GLU A 6 4.07 -10.50 -15.44
CA GLU A 6 3.29 -9.28 -15.54
C GLU A 6 2.24 -9.44 -16.64
N ASN A 7 0.97 -9.58 -16.28
CA ASN A 7 -0.15 -9.55 -17.24
C ASN A 7 -1.18 -8.53 -16.77
N ILE A 8 -1.05 -7.31 -17.28
CA ILE A 8 -1.94 -6.19 -16.96
C ILE A 8 -3.11 -6.21 -17.94
N SER A 9 -4.29 -6.69 -17.51
CA SER A 9 -5.55 -6.51 -18.25
C SER A 9 -6.42 -5.49 -17.55
N LYS A 10 -6.55 -4.30 -18.15
CA LYS A 10 -7.41 -3.21 -17.68
C LYS A 10 -8.88 -3.61 -17.83
N LYS A 11 -9.62 -3.72 -16.72
CA LYS A 11 -11.09 -3.60 -16.72
C LYS A 11 -11.54 -2.70 -15.57
N ASP A 12 -11.40 -1.39 -15.82
CA ASP A 12 -12.24 -0.28 -15.36
C ASP A 12 -12.71 -0.25 -13.89
N ARG A 13 -11.75 -0.01 -12.96
CA ARG A 13 -11.91 0.50 -11.56
C ARG A 13 -11.53 -0.45 -10.43
N TYR A 14 -10.87 -1.56 -10.74
CA TYR A 14 -10.31 -2.44 -9.72
C TYR A 14 -8.90 -2.89 -10.12
N PHE A 15 -7.93 -2.69 -9.22
CA PHE A 15 -6.63 -3.37 -9.29
C PHE A 15 -6.81 -4.78 -8.71
N GLU A 16 -6.39 -5.81 -9.44
CA GLU A 16 -6.41 -7.20 -8.96
C GLU A 16 -5.28 -7.41 -7.95
N ILE A 17 -5.64 -7.92 -6.78
CA ILE A 17 -4.72 -8.29 -5.70
C ILE A 17 -4.96 -9.77 -5.42
N SER A 18 -3.89 -10.55 -5.46
CA SER A 18 -3.91 -11.99 -5.20
C SER A 18 -3.44 -12.22 -3.76
N TYR A 19 -4.23 -12.97 -2.99
CA TYR A 19 -3.90 -13.35 -1.63
C TYR A 19 -3.90 -14.87 -1.49
N GLU A 20 -3.01 -15.39 -0.64
CA GLU A 20 -3.02 -16.79 -0.21
C GLU A 20 -3.49 -16.85 1.25
N ASP A 21 -4.56 -17.61 1.52
CA ASP A 21 -4.99 -17.95 2.87
C ASP A 21 -5.04 -19.49 3.08
N GLU A 22 -5.34 -19.92 4.30
CA GLU A 22 -5.44 -21.34 4.68
C GLU A 22 -6.53 -22.14 3.92
N ASN A 23 -7.38 -21.46 3.15
CA ASN A 23 -8.46 -22.03 2.35
C ASN A 23 -8.19 -21.96 0.83
N GLY A 24 -7.06 -21.39 0.39
CA GLY A 24 -6.61 -21.37 -1.01
C GLY A 24 -6.32 -19.97 -1.57
N SER A 25 -5.97 -19.90 -2.85
CA SER A 25 -5.70 -18.65 -3.56
C SER A 25 -7.00 -17.89 -3.88
N GLY A 26 -7.17 -16.69 -3.33
CA GLY A 26 -8.31 -15.81 -3.59
C GLY A 26 -7.93 -14.60 -4.46
N GLN A 27 -8.85 -14.18 -5.33
CA GLN A 27 -8.75 -12.89 -6.06
C GLN A 27 -9.59 -11.83 -5.35
N GLY A 28 -8.94 -10.75 -4.91
CA GLY A 28 -9.58 -9.56 -4.34
C GLY A 28 -9.51 -8.37 -5.27
N TYR A 29 -10.38 -7.38 -5.05
CA TYR A 29 -10.45 -6.16 -5.85
C TYR A 29 -10.34 -4.92 -4.94
N ILE A 30 -9.37 -4.02 -5.21
CA ILE A 30 -9.26 -2.73 -4.49
C ILE A 30 -10.18 -1.68 -5.14
N SER A 31 -11.03 -1.02 -4.34
CA SER A 31 -11.90 0.04 -4.86
C SER A 31 -11.11 1.29 -5.26
N ASP A 32 -11.66 2.11 -6.16
CA ASP A 32 -11.06 3.39 -6.57
C ASP A 32 -10.69 4.29 -5.38
N ASP A 33 -11.52 4.33 -4.33
CA ASP A 33 -11.27 5.17 -3.16
C ASP A 33 -10.07 4.66 -2.34
N LYS A 34 -9.95 3.34 -2.18
CA LYS A 34 -8.79 2.72 -1.54
C LYS A 34 -7.51 2.91 -2.35
N LEU A 35 -7.59 2.80 -3.68
CA LEU A 35 -6.44 3.07 -4.55
C LEU A 35 -5.98 4.53 -4.43
N ARG A 36 -6.90 5.48 -4.48
CA ARG A 36 -6.58 6.91 -4.27
C ARG A 36 -5.98 7.16 -2.90
N PHE A 37 -6.45 6.44 -1.87
CA PHE A 37 -5.90 6.53 -0.53
C PHE A 37 -4.47 5.99 -0.44
N VAL A 38 -4.17 4.85 -1.08
CA VAL A 38 -2.81 4.32 -1.16
C VAL A 38 -1.87 5.31 -1.86
N ILE A 39 -2.30 5.89 -2.98
CA ILE A 39 -1.54 6.94 -3.69
C ILE A 39 -1.31 8.15 -2.77
N PHE A 40 -2.35 8.60 -2.07
CA PHE A 40 -2.24 9.69 -1.10
C PHE A 40 -1.20 9.38 0.00
N CYS A 41 -1.20 8.17 0.56
CA CYS A 41 -0.21 7.77 1.55
C CYS A 41 1.23 7.85 1.01
N ILE A 42 1.47 7.32 -0.19
CA ILE A 42 2.79 7.31 -0.85
C ILE A 42 3.28 8.75 -1.09
N GLU A 43 2.44 9.60 -1.69
CA GLU A 43 2.82 10.97 -2.03
C GLU A 43 3.13 11.80 -0.78
N ASN A 44 2.33 11.68 0.28
CA ASN A 44 2.51 12.48 1.50
C ASN A 44 3.68 11.99 2.35
N LEU A 45 3.99 10.69 2.35
CA LEU A 45 5.23 10.18 2.95
C LEU A 45 6.46 10.68 2.19
N ALA A 46 6.42 10.60 0.85
CA ALA A 46 7.51 11.07 0.00
C ALA A 46 7.77 12.57 0.19
N GLU A 47 6.71 13.38 0.26
CA GLU A 47 6.80 14.81 0.58
C GLU A 47 7.38 15.04 1.98
N ASN A 48 6.91 14.31 3.00
CA ASN A 48 7.39 14.44 4.38
C ASN A 48 8.87 14.07 4.54
N MET A 49 9.32 13.05 3.83
CA MET A 49 10.69 12.51 3.91
C MET A 49 11.64 13.14 2.87
N ASN A 50 11.13 13.97 1.97
CA ASN A 50 11.86 14.60 0.87
C ASN A 50 12.59 13.55 -0.01
N VAL A 51 11.86 12.50 -0.40
CA VAL A 51 12.33 11.41 -1.28
C VAL A 51 11.41 11.27 -2.49
N ASP A 52 11.86 10.52 -3.51
CA ASP A 52 11.02 10.24 -4.67
C ASP A 52 9.86 9.30 -4.28
N PRO A 53 8.60 9.58 -4.71
CA PRO A 53 7.45 8.70 -4.46
C PRO A 53 7.65 7.24 -4.88
N VAL A 54 8.48 6.97 -5.91
CA VAL A 54 8.80 5.60 -6.34
C VAL A 54 9.55 4.84 -5.24
N ILE A 55 10.43 5.52 -4.48
CA ILE A 55 11.16 4.90 -3.36
C ILE A 55 10.18 4.49 -2.27
N VAL A 56 9.23 5.36 -1.92
CA VAL A 56 8.20 5.06 -0.93
C VAL A 56 7.26 3.95 -1.42
N HIS A 57 6.87 3.97 -2.69
CA HIS A 57 6.08 2.90 -3.29
C HIS A 57 6.76 1.54 -3.13
N ASP A 58 8.04 1.44 -3.51
CA ASP A 58 8.80 0.19 -3.43
C ASP A 58 8.96 -0.27 -1.98
N ALA A 59 9.22 0.67 -1.06
CA ALA A 59 9.30 0.39 0.37
C ALA A 59 8.00 -0.19 0.96
N LEU A 60 6.83 0.36 0.56
CA LEU A 60 5.52 -0.03 1.10
C LEU A 60 4.90 -1.28 0.44
N THR A 61 5.39 -1.68 -0.75
CA THR A 61 4.81 -2.77 -1.56
C THR A 61 5.76 -3.93 -1.87
N ARG A 62 7.02 -3.64 -2.22
CA ARG A 62 8.00 -4.65 -2.67
C ARG A 62 8.89 -5.11 -1.53
N GLU A 63 9.27 -4.18 -0.67
CA GLU A 63 10.12 -4.44 0.49
C GLU A 63 9.31 -4.75 1.75
N SER A 64 8.01 -4.44 1.74
CA SER A 64 7.08 -4.77 2.79
C SER A 64 5.68 -5.01 2.25
N ASP A 65 4.83 -5.55 3.11
CA ASP A 65 3.41 -5.81 2.90
C ASP A 65 2.53 -4.71 3.53
N ILE A 66 3.02 -3.46 3.67
CA ILE A 66 2.33 -2.38 4.40
C ILE A 66 1.04 -1.99 3.70
N VAL A 67 1.07 -1.92 2.36
CA VAL A 67 -0.15 -1.62 1.60
C VAL A 67 -1.23 -2.68 1.85
N ASP A 68 -0.87 -3.95 1.73
CA ASP A 68 -1.81 -5.07 1.75
C ASP A 68 -2.27 -5.46 3.16
N GLN A 69 -1.38 -5.38 4.16
CA GLN A 69 -1.67 -5.81 5.53
C GLN A 69 -2.00 -4.65 6.48
N TYR A 70 -1.84 -3.38 6.07
CA TYR A 70 -2.12 -2.23 6.91
C TYR A 70 -2.99 -1.17 6.24
N ILE A 71 -2.52 -0.54 5.16
CA ILE A 71 -3.22 0.61 4.56
C ILE A 71 -4.61 0.21 4.03
N ILE A 72 -4.70 -0.88 3.26
CA ILE A 72 -5.97 -1.35 2.69
C ILE A 72 -6.94 -1.90 3.76
N PRO A 73 -6.50 -2.75 4.72
CA PRO A 73 -7.36 -3.22 5.81
C PRO A 73 -7.83 -2.10 6.74
N CYS A 74 -6.97 -1.12 7.05
CA CYS A 74 -7.28 -0.03 7.97
C CYS A 74 -7.89 1.20 7.29
N TYR A 75 -8.22 1.13 5.99
CA TYR A 75 -8.75 2.26 5.21
C TYR A 75 -9.89 3.00 5.94
N GLU A 76 -10.92 2.29 6.42
CA GLU A 76 -12.09 2.89 7.07
C GLU A 76 -11.73 3.77 8.28
N MET A 77 -10.69 3.40 9.02
CA MET A 77 -10.20 4.19 10.15
C MET A 77 -9.28 5.32 9.67
N LEU A 78 -8.28 5.00 8.85
CA LEU A 78 -7.23 5.94 8.46
C LEU A 78 -7.75 7.11 7.61
N HIS A 79 -8.69 6.87 6.68
CA HIS A 79 -9.17 7.91 5.77
C HIS A 79 -10.01 9.02 6.44
N THR A 80 -10.38 8.83 7.71
CA THR A 80 -11.08 9.83 8.53
C THR A 80 -10.11 10.74 9.30
N GLN A 81 -8.83 10.39 9.34
CA GLN A 81 -7.80 11.10 10.11
C GLN A 81 -7.19 12.25 9.29
N GLY A 82 -6.55 13.20 10.00
CA GLY A 82 -5.79 14.27 9.37
C GLY A 82 -4.51 13.76 8.71
N LYS A 83 -4.03 14.50 7.69
CA LYS A 83 -2.81 14.18 6.92
C LYS A 83 -1.61 13.89 7.83
N GLU A 84 -1.34 14.79 8.77
CA GLU A 84 -0.16 14.71 9.63
C GLU A 84 -0.18 13.46 10.51
N TYR A 85 -1.36 13.09 11.02
CA TYR A 85 -1.53 11.87 11.80
C TYR A 85 -1.28 10.62 10.95
N ILE A 86 -1.86 10.56 9.74
CA ILE A 86 -1.66 9.43 8.83
C ILE A 86 -0.17 9.25 8.52
N VAL A 87 0.54 10.33 8.22
CA VAL A 87 1.97 10.28 7.89
C VAL A 87 2.81 9.79 9.06
N GLU A 88 2.63 10.35 10.26
CA GLU A 88 3.41 9.90 11.43
C GLU A 88 3.09 8.45 11.81
N ASN A 89 1.82 8.06 11.76
CA ASN A 89 1.42 6.68 12.01
C ASN A 89 2.02 5.69 11.00
N LEU A 90 2.08 6.04 9.72
CA LEU A 90 2.72 5.17 8.71
C LEU A 90 4.24 5.08 8.91
N LYS A 91 4.90 6.16 9.36
CA LYS A 91 6.33 6.11 9.72
C LYS A 91 6.59 5.18 10.89
N GLU A 92 5.71 5.16 11.90
CA GLU A 92 5.77 4.19 13.00
C GLU A 92 5.64 2.75 12.47
N VAL A 93 4.66 2.48 11.60
CA VAL A 93 4.48 1.15 11.00
C VAL A 93 5.67 0.74 10.14
N MET A 94 6.27 1.66 9.37
CA MET A 94 7.48 1.42 8.61
C MET A 94 8.64 1.01 9.53
N ALA A 95 8.83 1.74 10.64
CA ALA A 95 9.85 1.44 11.62
C ALA A 95 9.63 0.07 12.31
N GLU A 96 8.39 -0.27 12.66
CA GLU A 96 8.02 -1.59 13.21
C GLU A 96 8.33 -2.74 12.25
N ARG A 97 8.25 -2.49 10.93
CA ARG A 97 8.61 -3.45 9.88
C ARG A 97 10.07 -3.38 9.45
N GLY A 98 10.89 -2.56 10.09
CA GLY A 98 12.33 -2.43 9.80
C GLY A 98 12.64 -1.73 8.48
N ILE A 99 11.69 -0.97 7.93
CA ILE A 99 11.87 -0.15 6.73
C ILE A 99 12.44 1.21 7.14
N ALA A 100 13.53 1.61 6.48
CA ALA A 100 14.17 2.90 6.69
C ALA A 100 14.47 3.55 5.33
N LEU A 101 14.06 4.81 5.16
CA LEU A 101 14.30 5.62 3.96
C LEU A 101 15.12 6.87 4.31
#